data_AF-A0A1U7LH58-F1
#
_entry.id   AF-A0A1U7LH58-F1
#
_cell.length_a   1.000
_cell.length_b   1.000
_cell.length_c   1.000
_cell.angle_alpha   90.00
_cell.angle_beta   90.00
_cell.angle_gamma   90.00
#
_symmetry.space_group_name_H-M   'P 1'
#
loop_
_entity.id
_entity.type
_entity.pdbx_description
1 polymer ?
#
loop_
_entity_poly.entity_id
_entity_poly.type
_entity_poly.pdbx_seq_one_letter_code
_entity_poly.pdbx_strand_id
1 'polypeptide(L)'
;MTNVIRIDLMRKFELKTFQFSQSYLFFWDKFEKANCKEIVVGNLLTVDFLESMIELADRDLDDRVVQHLLKDPVSDGGQYDMLNNLLNKYGLLPQYLYPDSFNASMSGMINRLVTSKLREFTIILRVVAANERAAEKSKMVQEIYGILVTALGRPPKPQEEFTWEYVDKDEVFHSVKTNALDFYKMSGYDINDQLSLMNDPRHEYGKKYTIDRLGNVRGGRVWNGIFELTGSV
;
A
#
# COMPACT_ATOMS: atom_id res chain seq x y z
N MET A 1 2.83 11.88 3.12
CA MET A 1 2.44 12.17 1.72
C MET A 1 1.04 12.73 1.56
N THR A 2 0.01 12.18 2.21
CA THR A 2 -1.36 12.76 2.21
C THR A 2 -1.39 14.24 2.59
N ASN A 3 -0.44 14.69 3.43
CA ASN A 3 -0.25 16.11 3.76
C ASN A 3 0.19 17.00 2.57
N VAL A 4 0.86 16.45 1.57
CA VAL A 4 1.23 17.18 0.34
C VAL A 4 0.00 17.28 -0.56
N ILE A 5 -0.63 16.13 -0.83
CA ILE A 5 -1.81 16.04 -1.70
C ILE A 5 -2.96 16.92 -1.18
N ARG A 6 -3.14 17.03 0.15
CA ARG A 6 -4.24 17.83 0.72
C ARG A 6 -4.06 19.31 0.44
N ILE A 7 -2.83 19.79 0.31
CA ILE A 7 -2.57 21.21 0.04
C ILE A 7 -3.12 21.58 -1.34
N ASP A 8 -2.93 20.72 -2.34
CA ASP A 8 -3.42 20.98 -3.70
C ASP A 8 -4.95 20.90 -3.78
N LEU A 9 -5.57 19.92 -3.10
CA LEU A 9 -7.02 19.86 -2.95
C LEU A 9 -7.57 21.11 -2.24
N MET A 10 -6.96 21.52 -1.12
CA MET A 10 -7.38 22.69 -0.35
C MET A 10 -7.24 23.99 -1.15
N ARG A 11 -6.22 24.11 -2.00
CA ARG A 11 -6.07 25.27 -2.90
C ARG A 11 -7.13 25.26 -3.98
N LYS A 12 -7.39 24.11 -4.62
CA LYS A 12 -8.32 23.98 -5.74
C LYS A 12 -9.78 24.22 -5.35
N PHE A 13 -10.18 23.76 -4.15
CA PHE A 13 -11.54 23.89 -3.64
C PHE A 13 -11.67 24.93 -2.52
N GLU A 14 -10.63 25.76 -2.35
CA GLU A 14 -10.62 26.87 -1.40
C GLU A 14 -11.03 26.48 0.03
N LEU A 15 -10.59 25.31 0.51
CA LEU A 15 -10.96 24.77 1.81
C LEU A 15 -10.15 25.45 2.93
N LYS A 16 -10.81 25.77 4.06
CA LYS A 16 -10.13 26.24 5.29
C LYS A 16 -9.29 25.12 5.92
N THR A 17 -9.87 23.93 6.04
CA THR A 17 -9.22 22.74 6.62
C THR A 17 -9.71 21.48 5.91
N PHE A 18 -8.80 20.54 5.66
CA PHE A 18 -9.15 19.24 5.10
C PHE A 18 -8.14 18.16 5.51
N GLN A 19 -8.63 16.93 5.65
CA GLN A 19 -7.78 15.77 5.91
C GLN A 19 -8.28 14.55 5.13
N PHE A 20 -7.35 13.85 4.50
CA PHE A 20 -7.61 12.53 3.90
C PHE A 20 -7.58 11.44 4.98
N SER A 21 -8.34 10.36 4.76
CA SER A 21 -8.26 9.16 5.58
C SER A 21 -6.92 8.46 5.38
N GLN A 22 -6.06 8.52 6.39
CA GLN A 22 -4.80 7.78 6.41
C GLN A 22 -5.07 6.30 6.70
N SER A 23 -6.05 6.01 7.55
CA SER A 23 -6.52 4.65 7.85
C SER A 23 -7.00 3.90 6.60
N TYR A 24 -7.58 4.58 5.62
CA TYR A 24 -8.00 3.95 4.36
C TYR A 24 -6.81 3.38 3.59
N LEU A 25 -5.75 4.18 3.41
CA LEU A 25 -4.53 3.74 2.75
C LEU A 25 -3.79 2.68 3.57
N PHE A 26 -3.80 2.82 4.90
CA PHE A 26 -3.20 1.86 5.82
C PHE A 26 -3.85 0.47 5.73
N PHE A 27 -5.19 0.40 5.62
CA PHE A 27 -5.91 -0.85 5.42
C PHE A 27 -5.45 -1.55 4.14
N TRP A 28 -5.46 -0.83 3.01
CA TRP A 28 -5.10 -1.41 1.72
C TRP A 28 -3.63 -1.77 1.62
N ASP A 29 -2.74 -0.97 2.21
CA ASP A 29 -1.31 -1.29 2.28
C ASP A 29 -1.06 -2.60 3.02
N LYS A 30 -1.71 -2.82 4.18
CA LYS A 30 -1.59 -4.09 4.91
C LYS A 30 -2.17 -5.26 4.17
N PHE A 31 -3.31 -5.05 3.53
CA PHE A 31 -3.96 -6.09 2.75
C PHE A 31 -3.07 -6.52 1.58
N GLU A 32 -2.50 -5.58 0.84
CA GLU A 32 -1.65 -5.85 -0.32
C GLU A 32 -0.29 -6.44 0.08
N LYS A 33 0.35 -5.96 1.16
CA LYS A 33 1.57 -6.61 1.68
C LYS A 33 1.34 -8.08 2.05
N ALA A 34 0.13 -8.41 2.50
CA ALA A 34 -0.24 -9.79 2.85
C ALA A 34 -0.73 -10.65 1.67
N ASN A 35 -1.11 -10.06 0.52
CA ASN A 35 -1.83 -10.74 -0.57
C ASN A 35 -1.33 -10.30 -1.97
N CYS A 36 -1.44 -11.18 -2.98
CA CYS A 36 -1.93 -10.68 -4.28
C CYS A 36 -2.86 -11.65 -5.04
N LYS A 37 -3.92 -11.02 -5.56
CA LYS A 37 -4.79 -11.53 -6.61
C LYS A 37 -4.24 -11.05 -7.97
N GLU A 38 -3.89 -12.02 -8.78
CA GLU A 38 -3.48 -11.98 -10.20
C GLU A 38 -3.91 -10.75 -11.02
N ILE A 39 -2.92 -10.01 -11.55
CA ILE A 39 -2.95 -9.39 -12.89
C ILE A 39 -1.54 -9.57 -13.49
N VAL A 40 -1.47 -10.30 -14.60
CA VAL A 40 -0.24 -10.55 -15.37
C VAL A 40 0.15 -9.28 -16.13
N VAL A 41 1.26 -8.63 -15.73
CA VAL A 41 2.04 -7.75 -16.63
C VAL A 41 3.53 -7.86 -16.29
N GLY A 42 4.29 -8.57 -17.13
CA GLY A 42 5.75 -8.43 -17.26
C GLY A 42 6.63 -9.12 -16.19
N ASN A 43 7.81 -9.55 -16.63
CA ASN A 43 8.83 -10.24 -15.82
C ASN A 43 9.56 -9.28 -14.86
N LEU A 44 8.86 -8.71 -13.88
CA LEU A 44 9.47 -7.86 -12.85
C LEU A 44 8.95 -8.24 -11.46
N LEU A 45 9.83 -8.84 -10.66
CA LEU A 45 9.58 -9.23 -9.27
C LEU A 45 9.11 -8.02 -8.47
N THR A 46 7.89 -8.06 -7.95
CA THR A 46 7.39 -7.15 -6.91
C THR A 46 6.67 -7.97 -5.86
N VAL A 47 6.80 -7.54 -4.61
CA VAL A 47 6.58 -8.36 -3.41
C VAL A 47 5.11 -8.58 -3.11
N ASP A 48 4.75 -9.84 -3.01
CA ASP A 48 3.69 -10.31 -2.12
C ASP A 48 4.28 -11.39 -1.23
N PHE A 49 3.93 -11.38 0.06
CA PHE A 49 4.48 -12.36 1.00
C PHE A 49 4.09 -13.80 0.60
N LEU A 50 2.80 -14.07 0.37
CA LEU A 50 2.33 -15.43 0.05
C LEU A 50 2.84 -15.93 -1.31
N GLU A 51 2.93 -15.07 -2.34
CA GLU A 51 3.50 -15.46 -3.63
C GLU A 51 5.01 -15.71 -3.52
N SER A 52 5.74 -14.86 -2.78
CA SER A 52 7.15 -15.09 -2.51
C SER A 52 7.36 -16.43 -1.78
N MET A 53 6.46 -16.82 -0.88
CA MET A 53 6.53 -18.13 -0.22
C MET A 53 6.22 -19.30 -1.16
N ILE A 54 5.38 -19.10 -2.19
CA ILE A 54 5.14 -20.10 -3.24
C ILE A 54 6.37 -20.23 -4.16
N GLU A 55 6.97 -19.10 -4.60
CA GLU A 55 8.19 -19.08 -5.41
C GLU A 55 9.39 -19.69 -4.68
N LEU A 56 9.49 -19.44 -3.38
CA LEU A 56 10.58 -19.90 -2.53
C LEU A 56 10.22 -21.18 -1.76
N ALA A 57 9.16 -21.90 -2.17
CA ALA A 57 8.68 -23.09 -1.48
C ALA A 57 9.74 -24.21 -1.44
N ASP A 58 10.56 -24.31 -2.50
CA ASP A 58 11.61 -25.34 -2.63
C ASP A 58 12.91 -24.96 -1.90
N ARG A 59 13.04 -23.72 -1.42
CA ARG A 59 14.20 -23.30 -0.63
C ARG A 59 14.06 -23.71 0.83
N ASP A 60 15.18 -23.89 1.50
CA ASP A 60 15.18 -24.16 2.95
C ASP A 60 14.48 -23.02 3.73
N LEU A 61 13.85 -23.36 4.86
CA LEU A 61 13.28 -22.37 5.78
C LEU A 61 14.37 -21.46 6.37
N ASP A 62 15.58 -21.99 6.57
CA ASP A 62 16.71 -21.24 7.12
C ASP A 62 17.45 -20.40 6.05
N ASP A 63 16.99 -20.42 4.80
CA ASP A 63 17.53 -19.56 3.75
C ASP A 63 17.41 -18.08 4.15
N ARG A 64 18.48 -17.32 3.93
CA ARG A 64 18.56 -15.90 4.32
C ARG A 64 17.42 -15.07 3.74
N VAL A 65 16.99 -15.34 2.50
CA VAL A 65 15.91 -14.58 1.86
C VAL A 65 14.57 -14.93 2.50
N VAL A 66 14.32 -16.22 2.75
CA VAL A 66 13.10 -16.70 3.42
C VAL A 66 12.99 -16.11 4.83
N GLN A 67 14.06 -16.19 5.62
CA GLN A 67 14.12 -15.60 6.97
C GLN A 67 13.92 -14.08 6.96
N HIS A 68 14.49 -13.37 5.98
CA HIS A 68 14.30 -11.94 5.84
C HIS A 68 12.83 -11.57 5.62
N LEU A 69 12.14 -12.28 4.72
CA LEU A 69 10.72 -12.08 4.45
C LEU A 69 9.83 -12.44 5.65
N LEU A 70 10.19 -13.48 6.40
CA LEU A 70 9.45 -13.92 7.59
C LEU A 70 9.61 -12.98 8.80
N LYS A 71 10.67 -12.15 8.81
CA LYS A 71 10.99 -11.29 9.94
C LYS A 71 9.91 -10.23 10.18
N ASP A 72 9.52 -9.51 9.14
CA ASP A 72 8.56 -8.40 9.23
C ASP A 72 7.72 -8.27 7.94
N PRO A 73 6.75 -9.18 7.72
CA PRO A 73 6.04 -9.28 6.45
C PRO A 73 5.00 -8.18 6.23
N VAL A 74 4.53 -7.51 7.29
CA VAL A 74 3.45 -6.50 7.24
C VAL A 74 3.79 -5.25 8.05
N SER A 75 5.03 -4.79 7.89
CA SER A 75 5.50 -3.55 8.50
C SER A 75 4.64 -2.35 8.08
N ASP A 76 4.55 -1.33 8.94
CA ASP A 76 3.80 -0.10 8.64
C ASP A 76 4.56 0.84 7.68
N GLY A 77 5.85 0.59 7.49
CA GLY A 77 6.72 1.41 6.66
C GLY A 77 6.42 1.23 5.17
N GLY A 78 6.56 2.30 4.39
CA GLY A 78 6.37 2.26 2.95
C GLY A 78 7.24 3.30 2.26
N GLN A 79 7.37 3.14 0.95
CA GLN A 79 8.07 4.09 0.09
C GLN A 79 7.10 4.85 -0.82
N TYR A 80 7.64 5.83 -1.54
CA TYR A 80 6.85 6.68 -2.42
C TYR A 80 6.11 5.89 -3.51
N ASP A 81 6.81 4.99 -4.21
CA ASP A 81 6.22 4.18 -5.28
C ASP A 81 5.15 3.19 -4.73
N MET A 82 5.29 2.74 -3.48
CA MET A 82 4.27 1.92 -2.81
C MET A 82 2.97 2.71 -2.61
N LEU A 83 3.07 3.99 -2.25
CA LEU A 83 1.91 4.87 -2.18
C LEU A 83 1.32 5.12 -3.58
N ASN A 84 2.15 5.35 -4.60
CA ASN A 84 1.70 5.49 -5.99
C ASN A 84 0.77 4.33 -6.38
N ASN A 85 1.20 3.10 -6.10
CA ASN A 85 0.42 1.91 -6.40
C ASN A 85 -0.94 1.90 -5.69
N LEU A 86 -0.98 2.31 -4.42
CA LEU A 86 -2.23 2.38 -3.65
C LEU A 86 -3.16 3.47 -4.18
N LEU A 87 -2.65 4.66 -4.50
CA LEU A 87 -3.47 5.76 -5.02
C LEU A 87 -4.08 5.40 -6.38
N ASN A 88 -3.30 4.78 -7.26
CA ASN A 88 -3.79 4.38 -8.58
C ASN A 88 -4.80 3.22 -8.52
N LYS A 89 -4.69 2.33 -7.53
CA LYS A 89 -5.60 1.17 -7.39
C LYS A 89 -6.83 1.43 -6.53
N TYR A 90 -6.68 2.21 -5.45
CA TYR A 90 -7.70 2.43 -4.43
C TYR A 90 -8.16 3.88 -4.29
N GLY A 91 -7.36 4.85 -4.75
CA GLY A 91 -7.72 6.27 -4.67
C GLY A 91 -7.58 6.87 -3.27
N LEU A 92 -8.35 7.93 -3.00
CA LEU A 92 -8.36 8.67 -1.74
C LEU A 92 -9.77 8.90 -1.24
N LEU A 93 -9.89 9.08 0.08
CA LEU A 93 -11.15 9.41 0.74
C LEU A 93 -10.95 10.55 1.75
N PRO A 94 -11.95 11.42 1.96
CA PRO A 94 -12.01 12.29 3.13
C PRO A 94 -11.95 11.50 4.44
N GLN A 95 -11.34 12.06 5.47
CA GLN A 95 -11.16 11.37 6.76
C GLN A 95 -12.47 10.98 7.43
N TYR A 96 -13.53 11.79 7.29
CA TYR A 96 -14.80 11.52 7.95
C TYR A 96 -15.54 10.28 7.41
N LEU A 97 -15.24 9.83 6.18
CA LEU A 97 -15.84 8.62 5.61
C LEU A 97 -15.19 7.33 6.13
N TYR A 98 -13.94 7.42 6.58
CA TYR A 98 -13.23 6.30 7.18
C TYR A 98 -12.29 6.85 8.26
N PRO A 99 -12.82 7.11 9.47
CA PRO A 99 -12.06 7.71 10.56
C PRO A 99 -11.02 6.75 11.11
N ASP A 100 -10.07 7.28 11.87
CA ASP A 100 -9.03 6.46 12.47
C ASP A 100 -9.61 5.57 13.58
N SER A 101 -9.41 4.26 13.45
CA SER A 101 -9.80 3.30 14.47
C SER A 101 -8.72 3.21 15.57
N PHE A 102 -9.10 2.80 16.78
CA PHE A 102 -8.14 2.58 17.88
C PHE A 102 -6.97 1.66 17.46
N ASN A 103 -7.25 0.65 16.64
CA ASN A 103 -6.24 -0.28 16.16
C ASN A 103 -5.37 0.28 15.03
N ALA A 104 -5.83 1.29 14.28
CA ALA A 104 -4.96 2.06 13.38
C ALA A 104 -3.93 2.88 14.18
N SER A 105 -4.30 3.36 15.36
CA SER A 105 -3.43 4.10 16.27
C SER A 105 -2.49 3.20 17.10
N MET A 106 -2.75 1.89 17.17
CA MET A 106 -1.96 0.92 17.95
C MET A 106 -1.74 -0.39 17.17
N SER A 107 -1.12 -0.26 16.00
CA SER A 107 -0.93 -1.30 14.98
C SER A 107 -0.15 -2.55 15.44
N GLY A 108 0.60 -2.46 16.55
CA GLY A 108 1.47 -3.54 17.02
C GLY A 108 0.75 -4.88 17.23
N MET A 109 -0.50 -4.86 17.71
CA MET A 109 -1.29 -6.09 17.91
C MET A 109 -1.73 -6.71 16.57
N ILE A 110 -2.24 -5.89 15.64
CA ILE A 110 -2.63 -6.36 14.30
C ILE A 110 -1.42 -6.93 13.58
N ASN A 111 -0.29 -6.23 13.60
CA ASN A 111 0.94 -6.67 12.94
C ASN A 111 1.39 -8.03 13.47
N ARG A 112 1.31 -8.24 14.78
CA ARG A 112 1.66 -9.51 15.40
C ARG A 112 0.72 -10.65 14.99
N LEU A 113 -0.59 -10.38 14.95
CA LEU A 113 -1.61 -11.36 14.57
C LEU A 113 -1.47 -11.75 13.09
N VAL A 114 -1.42 -10.77 12.20
CA VAL A 114 -1.26 -10.96 10.76
C VAL A 114 0.06 -11.65 10.46
N THR A 115 1.18 -11.22 11.06
CA THR A 115 2.48 -11.89 10.91
C THR A 115 2.43 -13.35 11.35
N SER A 116 1.75 -13.66 12.46
CA SER A 116 1.63 -15.04 12.94
C SER A 116 0.86 -15.91 11.96
N LYS A 117 -0.27 -15.42 11.43
CA LYS A 117 -1.05 -16.11 10.39
C LYS A 117 -0.26 -16.29 9.09
N LEU A 118 0.49 -15.28 8.66
CA LEU A 118 1.35 -15.37 7.47
C LEU A 118 2.45 -16.43 7.62
N ARG A 119 3.06 -16.54 8.81
CA ARG A 119 4.04 -17.60 9.10
C ARG A 119 3.41 -18.99 9.10
N GLU A 120 2.22 -19.14 9.68
CA GLU A 120 1.44 -20.39 9.60
C GLU A 120 1.15 -20.76 8.14
N PHE A 121 0.69 -19.80 7.34
CA PHE A 121 0.40 -19.99 5.92
C PHE A 121 1.62 -20.37 5.10
N THR A 122 2.80 -19.86 5.46
CA THR A 122 4.07 -20.26 4.83
C THR A 122 4.32 -21.76 4.97
N ILE A 123 4.07 -22.31 6.15
CA ILE A 123 4.25 -23.75 6.41
C ILE A 123 3.21 -24.54 5.60
N ILE A 124 1.95 -24.11 5.61
CA ILE A 124 0.88 -24.78 4.87
C ILE A 124 1.19 -24.80 3.36
N LEU A 125 1.57 -23.66 2.77
CA LEU A 125 1.87 -23.56 1.33
C LEU A 125 3.06 -24.42 0.90
N ARG A 126 4.03 -24.66 1.79
CA ARG A 126 5.16 -25.56 1.54
C ARG A 126 4.78 -27.03 1.53
N VAL A 127 3.81 -27.43 2.36
CA VAL A 127 3.34 -28.82 2.47
C VAL A 127 2.27 -29.16 1.42
N VAL A 128 1.45 -28.19 1.04
CA VAL A 128 0.40 -28.36 0.03
C VAL A 128 0.98 -28.62 -1.36
N ALA A 129 0.33 -29.51 -2.11
CA ALA A 129 0.73 -29.86 -3.47
C ALA A 129 0.72 -28.63 -4.38
N ALA A 130 1.68 -28.56 -5.31
CA ALA A 130 1.90 -27.36 -6.13
C ALA A 130 0.64 -26.91 -6.91
N ASN A 131 -0.18 -27.86 -7.37
CA ASN A 131 -1.44 -27.61 -8.08
C ASN A 131 -2.58 -27.08 -7.18
N GLU A 132 -2.48 -27.23 -5.86
CA GLU A 132 -3.49 -26.79 -4.89
C GLU A 132 -3.15 -25.45 -4.22
N ARG A 133 -1.89 -25.00 -4.31
CA ARG A 133 -1.39 -23.76 -3.67
C ARG A 133 -2.22 -22.52 -4.04
N ALA A 134 -2.69 -22.41 -5.28
CA ALA A 134 -3.49 -21.26 -5.72
C ALA A 134 -4.87 -21.19 -5.04
N ALA A 135 -5.52 -22.35 -4.87
CA ALA A 135 -6.80 -22.44 -4.17
C ALA A 135 -6.61 -22.14 -2.68
N GLU A 136 -5.55 -22.65 -2.08
CA GLU A 136 -5.27 -22.44 -0.66
C GLU A 136 -4.89 -20.99 -0.34
N LYS A 137 -4.04 -20.38 -1.18
CA LYS A 137 -3.74 -18.94 -1.12
C LYS A 137 -5.02 -18.09 -1.13
N SER A 138 -6.00 -18.44 -1.97
CA SER A 138 -7.25 -17.68 -2.05
C SER A 138 -8.03 -17.69 -0.73
N LYS A 139 -8.01 -18.80 0.01
CA LYS A 139 -8.63 -18.89 1.35
C LYS A 139 -7.85 -18.07 2.38
N MET A 140 -6.53 -18.20 2.38
CA MET A 140 -5.64 -17.45 3.27
C MET A 140 -5.84 -15.94 3.14
N VAL A 141 -5.96 -15.45 1.91
CA VAL A 141 -6.23 -14.04 1.60
C VAL A 141 -7.58 -13.57 2.16
N GLN A 142 -8.62 -14.39 2.04
CA GLN A 142 -9.92 -14.10 2.63
C GLN A 142 -9.85 -14.04 4.16
N GLU A 143 -9.07 -14.92 4.79
CA GLU A 143 -8.86 -14.92 6.23
C GLU A 143 -8.14 -13.66 6.71
N ILE A 144 -7.07 -13.23 6.01
CA ILE A 144 -6.37 -11.97 6.31
C ILE A 144 -7.31 -10.78 6.14
N TYR A 145 -8.09 -10.74 5.06
CA TYR A 145 -9.09 -9.70 4.84
C TYR A 145 -10.09 -9.65 6.01
N GLY A 146 -10.57 -10.81 6.47
CA GLY A 146 -11.44 -10.92 7.63
C GLY A 146 -10.82 -10.32 8.88
N ILE A 147 -9.57 -10.67 9.19
CA ILE A 147 -8.83 -10.12 10.34
C ILE A 147 -8.73 -8.59 10.24
N LEU A 148 -8.36 -8.06 9.07
CA LEU A 148 -8.22 -6.62 8.86
C LEU A 148 -9.57 -5.90 8.99
N VAL A 149 -10.65 -6.44 8.43
CA VAL A 149 -11.99 -5.86 8.55
C VAL A 149 -12.48 -5.88 10.00
N THR A 150 -12.25 -6.96 10.74
CA THR A 150 -12.60 -7.05 12.16
C THR A 150 -11.84 -6.02 12.99
N ALA A 151 -10.56 -5.79 12.67
CA ALA A 151 -9.71 -4.91 13.46
C ALA A 151 -9.83 -3.43 13.08
N LEU A 152 -9.96 -3.10 11.80
CA LEU A 152 -9.91 -1.73 11.29
C LEU A 152 -11.28 -1.22 10.78
N GLY A 153 -12.27 -2.09 10.66
CA GLY A 153 -13.53 -1.79 10.00
C GLY A 153 -13.44 -1.97 8.49
N ARG A 154 -14.59 -2.12 7.83
CA ARG A 154 -14.68 -2.34 6.38
C ARG A 154 -14.50 -1.00 5.65
N PRO A 155 -13.45 -0.84 4.82
CA PRO A 155 -13.31 0.38 4.01
C PRO A 155 -14.35 0.40 2.86
N PRO A 156 -14.77 1.59 2.40
CA PRO A 156 -15.55 1.74 1.16
C PRO A 156 -14.79 1.15 -0.04
N LYS A 157 -15.52 0.58 -1.01
CA LYS A 157 -14.85 0.09 -2.22
C LYS A 157 -14.37 1.27 -3.08
N PRO A 158 -13.28 1.13 -3.86
CA PRO A 158 -12.74 2.25 -4.64
C PRO A 158 -13.73 2.88 -5.63
N GLN A 159 -14.62 2.06 -6.21
CA GLN A 159 -15.67 2.49 -7.16
C GLN A 159 -17.02 2.75 -6.48
N GLU A 160 -17.12 2.59 -5.16
CA GLU A 160 -18.36 2.89 -4.44
C GLU A 160 -18.55 4.41 -4.36
N GLU A 161 -19.71 4.86 -4.80
CA GLU A 161 -20.03 6.28 -4.81
C GLU A 161 -20.31 6.79 -3.39
N PHE A 162 -19.81 7.97 -3.09
CA PHE A 162 -20.13 8.74 -1.90
C PHE A 162 -20.38 10.20 -2.27
N THR A 163 -21.09 10.91 -1.40
CA THR A 163 -21.27 12.35 -1.52
C THR A 163 -20.23 13.06 -0.67
N TRP A 164 -19.38 13.85 -1.31
CA TRP A 164 -18.46 14.76 -0.64
C TRP A 164 -19.12 16.12 -0.46
N GLU A 165 -19.36 16.48 0.79
CA GLU A 165 -19.97 17.75 1.16
C GLU A 165 -18.92 18.61 1.87
N TYR A 166 -18.83 19.88 1.48
CA TYR A 166 -17.86 20.81 2.07
C TYR A 166 -18.36 22.25 2.00
N VAL A 167 -17.73 23.09 2.82
CA VAL A 167 -17.92 24.54 2.81
C VAL A 167 -16.59 25.17 2.45
N ASP A 168 -16.59 26.07 1.47
CA ASP A 168 -15.39 26.78 1.04
C ASP A 168 -15.05 27.96 1.98
N LYS A 169 -14.03 28.75 1.60
CA LYS A 169 -13.60 29.92 2.38
C LYS A 169 -14.63 31.04 2.43
N ASP A 170 -15.48 31.13 1.42
CA ASP A 170 -16.53 32.13 1.27
C ASP A 170 -17.86 31.70 1.91
N GLU A 171 -17.83 30.58 2.65
CA GLU A 171 -18.97 30.02 3.38
C GLU A 171 -20.08 29.49 2.47
N VAL A 172 -19.74 29.14 1.23
CA VAL A 172 -20.66 28.51 0.28
C VAL A 172 -20.62 27.00 0.44
N PHE A 173 -21.80 26.38 0.54
CA PHE A 173 -21.96 24.94 0.61
C PHE A 173 -21.87 24.30 -0.77
N HIS A 174 -21.10 23.21 -0.86
CA HIS A 174 -20.93 22.39 -2.05
C HIS A 174 -21.21 20.93 -1.75
N SER A 175 -21.75 20.21 -2.73
CA SER A 175 -22.01 18.77 -2.64
C SER A 175 -21.64 18.12 -3.98
N VAL A 176 -20.73 17.14 -3.93
CA VAL A 176 -20.19 16.47 -5.12
C VAL A 176 -20.30 14.97 -4.95
N LYS A 177 -20.98 14.30 -5.87
CA LYS A 177 -20.99 12.84 -5.93
C LYS A 177 -19.73 12.34 -6.63
N THR A 178 -19.01 11.42 -6.00
CA THR A 178 -17.73 10.89 -6.51
C THR A 178 -17.46 9.50 -5.94
N ASN A 179 -16.33 8.90 -6.28
CA ASN A 179 -15.80 7.66 -5.70
C ASN A 179 -14.32 7.87 -5.32
N ALA A 180 -13.65 6.90 -4.70
CA ALA A 180 -12.30 7.12 -4.17
C ALA A 180 -11.27 7.43 -5.28
N LEU A 181 -11.42 6.78 -6.45
CA LEU A 181 -10.52 6.96 -7.59
C LEU A 181 -10.71 8.32 -8.24
N ASP A 182 -11.95 8.73 -8.47
CA ASP A 182 -12.23 10.03 -9.08
C ASP A 182 -11.98 11.18 -8.10
N PHE A 183 -12.18 10.96 -6.79
CA PHE A 183 -11.78 11.92 -5.76
C PHE A 183 -10.26 12.16 -5.74
N TYR A 184 -9.46 11.11 -5.94
CA TYR A 184 -8.01 11.26 -6.11
C TYR A 184 -7.68 12.11 -7.35
N LYS A 185 -8.29 11.83 -8.51
CA LYS A 185 -8.09 12.66 -9.73
C LYS A 185 -8.52 14.11 -9.50
N MET A 186 -9.62 14.34 -8.76
CA MET A 186 -10.11 15.66 -8.42
C MET A 186 -9.11 16.47 -7.58
N SER A 187 -8.24 15.81 -6.79
CA SER A 187 -7.19 16.50 -6.02
C SER A 187 -6.22 17.32 -6.88
N GLY A 188 -6.09 16.98 -8.17
CA GLY A 188 -5.16 17.64 -9.09
C GLY A 188 -3.69 17.26 -8.88
N TYR A 189 -3.42 16.33 -7.96
CA TYR A 189 -2.09 15.79 -7.74
C TYR A 189 -1.88 14.53 -8.58
N ASP A 190 -0.88 14.53 -9.46
CA ASP A 190 -0.44 13.32 -10.15
C ASP A 190 0.83 12.78 -9.50
N ILE A 191 0.69 11.64 -8.79
CA ILE A 191 1.81 10.93 -8.18
C ILE A 191 2.75 10.30 -9.21
N ASN A 192 2.33 10.12 -10.46
CA ASN A 192 3.13 9.47 -11.49
C ASN A 192 4.27 10.35 -12.01
N ASP A 193 4.09 11.67 -12.00
CA ASP A 193 5.09 12.67 -12.43
C ASP A 193 6.22 12.87 -11.42
N GLN A 194 6.17 12.14 -10.30
CA GLN A 194 7.08 12.33 -9.18
C GLN A 194 8.16 11.25 -9.22
N LEU A 195 9.38 11.65 -8.84
CA LEU A 195 10.57 10.81 -8.85
C LEU A 195 11.25 10.84 -7.48
N SER A 196 11.69 9.68 -7.00
CA SER A 196 12.48 9.60 -5.78
C SER A 196 13.96 9.86 -6.10
N LEU A 197 14.49 10.94 -5.54
CA LEU A 197 15.93 11.20 -5.51
C LEU A 197 16.49 10.78 -4.16
N MET A 198 17.69 10.22 -4.15
CA MET A 198 18.40 9.83 -2.93
C MET A 198 19.85 10.30 -3.02
N ASN A 199 20.52 10.44 -1.89
CA ASN A 199 21.97 10.62 -1.86
C ASN A 199 22.57 9.45 -1.10
N ASP A 200 23.20 8.52 -1.83
CA ASP A 200 23.90 7.38 -1.25
C ASP A 200 25.32 7.33 -1.84
N PRO A 201 26.34 7.77 -1.09
CA PRO A 201 27.71 7.84 -1.60
C PRO A 201 28.35 6.46 -1.82
N ARG A 202 27.66 5.36 -1.47
CA ARG A 202 28.11 3.98 -1.75
C ARG A 202 27.90 3.58 -3.21
N HIS A 203 27.08 4.33 -3.94
CA HIS A 203 26.66 4.03 -5.30
C HIS A 203 27.05 5.17 -6.26
N GLU A 204 27.06 4.87 -7.55
CA GLU A 204 27.37 5.86 -8.57
C GLU A 204 26.17 6.80 -8.78
N TYR A 205 26.42 8.11 -8.74
CA TYR A 205 25.40 9.12 -8.99
C TYR A 205 24.89 9.09 -10.44
N GLY A 206 23.65 9.55 -10.65
CA GLY A 206 23.00 9.61 -11.96
C GLY A 206 22.47 8.25 -12.47
N LYS A 207 22.63 7.17 -11.71
CA LYS A 207 22.09 5.85 -12.04
C LYS A 207 20.78 5.55 -11.29
N LYS A 208 19.96 4.72 -11.92
CA LYS A 208 18.70 4.20 -11.35
C LYS A 208 19.00 2.94 -10.54
N TYR A 209 18.47 2.90 -9.33
CA TYR A 209 18.57 1.76 -8.44
C TYR A 209 17.19 1.35 -7.96
N THR A 210 17.05 0.03 -7.79
CA THR A 210 15.86 -0.59 -7.23
C THR A 210 16.27 -1.57 -6.13
N ILE A 211 15.36 -1.85 -5.20
CA ILE A 211 15.59 -2.82 -4.14
C ILE A 211 14.81 -4.08 -4.50
N ASP A 212 15.53 -5.19 -4.67
CA ASP A 212 14.91 -6.47 -4.97
C ASP A 212 13.93 -6.84 -3.85
N ARG A 213 12.75 -7.32 -4.25
CA ARG A 213 11.66 -7.69 -3.34
C ARG A 213 11.37 -6.58 -2.30
N LEU A 214 11.24 -5.33 -2.75
CA LEU A 214 10.60 -4.24 -1.99
C LEU A 214 9.38 -3.68 -2.74
N GLY A 215 8.20 -3.77 -2.12
CA GLY A 215 6.94 -3.33 -2.71
C GLY A 215 5.74 -3.73 -1.85
N ASN A 216 4.55 -3.24 -2.22
CA ASN A 216 3.28 -3.64 -1.60
C ASN A 216 2.27 -4.21 -2.61
N VAL A 217 2.23 -3.69 -3.83
CA VAL A 217 1.29 -4.12 -4.88
C VAL A 217 2.06 -4.83 -5.99
N ARG A 218 1.74 -6.11 -6.24
CA ARG A 218 2.30 -6.87 -7.37
C ARG A 218 2.07 -6.20 -8.72
N GLY A 219 3.10 -6.18 -9.56
CA GLY A 219 3.04 -5.55 -10.89
C GLY A 219 2.85 -4.03 -10.84
N GLY A 220 2.87 -3.45 -9.64
CA GLY A 220 2.89 -2.02 -9.45
C GLY A 220 4.23 -1.43 -9.85
N ARG A 221 4.31 -0.10 -9.80
CA ARG A 221 5.54 0.64 -9.99
C ARG A 221 6.55 0.19 -8.94
N VAL A 222 7.69 -0.30 -9.42
CA VAL A 222 8.82 -0.66 -8.57
C VAL A 222 9.47 0.61 -8.03
N TRP A 223 9.99 0.54 -6.80
CA TRP A 223 10.78 1.63 -6.28
C TRP A 223 12.00 1.90 -7.16
N ASN A 224 12.13 3.15 -7.59
CA ASN A 224 13.25 3.61 -8.40
C ASN A 224 13.83 4.89 -7.77
N GLY A 225 14.95 4.74 -7.09
CA GLY A 225 15.76 5.87 -6.62
C GLY A 225 16.78 6.29 -7.69
N ILE A 226 16.93 7.59 -7.94
CA ILE A 226 18.09 8.13 -8.66
C ILE A 226 19.01 8.80 -7.64
N PHE A 227 20.29 8.43 -7.64
CA PHE A 227 21.24 9.07 -6.74
C PHE A 227 21.73 10.41 -7.32
N GLU A 228 21.61 11.51 -6.57
CA GLU A 228 22.07 12.85 -6.99
C GLU A 228 23.37 13.28 -6.29
N LEU A 229 24.19 14.05 -7.03
CA LEU A 229 25.42 14.66 -6.53
C LEU A 229 25.12 15.55 -5.32
N THR A 230 25.94 15.42 -4.27
CA THR A 230 26.05 16.52 -3.30
C THR A 230 26.65 17.71 -4.01
N GLY A 231 25.92 18.83 -4.03
CA GLY A 231 26.45 20.08 -4.56
C GLY A 231 27.78 20.40 -3.86
N SER A 232 28.84 20.49 -4.65
CA SER A 232 30.07 21.15 -4.24
C SER A 232 29.75 22.62 -3.93
N VAL A 233 29.79 22.96 -2.64
CA VAL A 233 29.94 24.34 -2.15
C VAL A 233 31.41 24.70 -2.20
#